data_AF-A0A840UTF4-F1
#
_entry.id   AF-A0A840UTF4-F1
#
_cell.length_a   1.000
_cell.length_b   1.000
_cell.length_c   1.000
_cell.angle_alpha   90.00
_cell.angle_beta   90.00
_cell.angle_gamma   90.00
#
_symmetry.space_group_name_H-M   'P 1'
#
loop_
_entity.id
_entity.type
_entity.pdbx_description
1 polymer ?
#
loop_
_entity_poly.entity_id
_entity_poly.type
_entity_poly.pdbx_seq_one_letter_code
_entity_poly.pdbx_strand_id
1 'polypeptide(L)' 'MAIFSKGENVRHNKKAEWGIGKVLEVDKCGTIKVVFEGKNELSIAKGAKYLLKVNGNGKGIK' A
#
# COMPACT_ATOMS: atom_id res chain seq x y z
N MET A 1 4.11 15.74 -0.21
CA MET A 1 3.50 15.04 0.94
C MET A 1 3.53 13.54 0.68
N ALA A 2 4.19 12.77 1.54
CA ALA A 2 4.16 11.32 1.45
C ALA A 2 2.76 10.85 1.87
N ILE A 3 1.99 10.31 0.92
CA ILE A 3 0.58 9.90 1.13
C ILE A 3 0.50 8.63 2.01
N PHE A 4 1.64 7.96 2.24
CA PHE A 4 1.73 6.70 2.98
C PHE A 4 2.84 6.79 4.02
N SER A 5 2.62 6.13 5.15
CA SER A 5 3.59 5.98 6.23
C SER A 5 3.90 4.50 6.45
N LYS A 6 5.10 4.20 6.97
CA LYS A 6 5.48 2.85 7.37
C LYS A 6 4.49 2.32 8.43
N GLY A 7 4.06 1.08 8.26
CA GLY A 7 3.10 0.40 9.12
C GLY A 7 1.65 0.51 8.67
N GLU A 8 1.35 1.38 7.70
CA GLU A 8 -0.03 1.59 7.26
C GLU A 8 -0.55 0.47 6.38
N ASN A 9 -1.84 0.20 6.49
CA ASN A 9 -2.53 -0.74 5.63
C ASN A 9 -2.93 -0.06 4.31
N VAL A 10 -2.65 -0.75 3.21
CA VAL A 10 -2.94 -0.31 1.86
C VAL A 10 -3.54 -1.45 1.05
N ARG A 11 -4.30 -1.13 0.03
CA ARG A 11 -4.88 -2.09 -0.90
C ARG A 11 -4.61 -1.65 -2.33
N HIS A 12 -4.30 -2.60 -3.19
CA HIS A 12 -4.14 -2.29 -4.62
C HIS A 12 -5.51 -2.14 -5.28
N ASN A 13 -5.77 -1.00 -5.94
CA ASN A 13 -7.08 -0.72 -6.54
C ASN A 13 -7.42 -1.72 -7.66
N LYS A 14 -6.47 -1.94 -8.58
CA LYS A 14 -6.64 -2.85 -9.74
C LYS A 14 -6.51 -4.34 -9.42
N LYS A 15 -5.86 -4.68 -8.29
CA LYS A 15 -5.55 -6.06 -7.93
C LYS A 15 -6.05 -6.33 -6.52
N ALA A 16 -7.38 -6.29 -6.38
CA ALA A 16 -8.06 -6.64 -5.14
C ALA A 16 -7.70 -8.05 -4.64
N GLU A 17 -7.34 -8.96 -5.56
CA GLU A 17 -6.77 -10.29 -5.32
C GLU A 17 -5.49 -10.30 -4.47
N TRP A 18 -4.79 -9.16 -4.33
CA TRP A 18 -3.61 -9.06 -3.47
C TRP A 18 -3.97 -8.82 -2.01
N GLY A 19 -5.25 -8.56 -1.71
CA GLY A 19 -5.70 -8.32 -0.35
C GLY A 19 -5.20 -6.99 0.22
N ILE A 20 -5.12 -6.92 1.55
CA ILE A 20 -4.56 -5.79 2.27
C ILE A 20 -3.06 -6.03 2.41
N GLY A 21 -2.27 -5.04 2.01
CA GLY A 21 -0.85 -4.99 2.24
C GLY A 21 -0.48 -3.98 3.30
N LYS A 22 0.69 -4.17 3.90
CA LYS A 22 1.25 -3.30 4.94
C LYS A 22 2.48 -2.60 4.38
N VAL A 23 2.53 -1.28 4.51
CA VAL A 23 3.66 -0.48 4.06
C VAL A 23 4.86 -0.77 4.95
N LEU A 24 5.95 -1.21 4.35
CA LEU A 24 7.23 -1.43 5.01
C LEU A 24 8.10 -0.18 4.94
N GLU A 25 8.11 0.47 3.79
CA GLU A 25 9.00 1.60 3.53
C GLU A 25 8.43 2.48 2.42
N VAL A 26 8.68 3.78 2.53
CA VAL A 26 8.29 4.76 1.51
C VAL A 26 9.55 5.48 1.07
N ASP A 27 9.92 5.25 -0.18
CA ASP A 27 11.06 5.86 -0.81
C ASP A 27 10.72 7.29 -1.23
N LYS A 28 11.70 8.20 -1.16
CA LYS A 28 11.49 9.61 -1.53
C LYS A 28 11.10 9.80 -3.00
N CYS A 29 11.43 8.82 -3.84
CA CYS A 29 11.07 8.79 -5.26
C CYS A 29 9.59 8.44 -5.53
N GLY A 30 8.81 8.14 -4.48
CA GLY A 30 7.41 7.72 -4.61
C GLY A 30 7.23 6.21 -4.87
N THR A 31 8.29 5.44 -4.66
CA THR A 31 8.23 3.97 -4.58
C THR A 31 7.84 3.57 -3.16
N ILE A 32 6.88 2.67 -3.03
CA ILE A 32 6.39 2.21 -1.73
C ILE A 32 6.58 0.70 -1.67
N LYS A 33 7.32 0.23 -0.67
CA LYS A 33 7.47 -1.19 -0.36
C LYS A 33 6.31 -1.62 0.52
N VAL A 34 5.56 -2.61 0.08
CA VAL A 34 4.40 -3.15 0.79
C VAL A 34 4.46 -4.67 0.80
N VAL A 35 4.09 -5.27 1.93
CA VAL A 35 3.91 -6.73 2.04
C VAL A 35 2.42 -7.03 2.04
N PHE A 36 1.95 -7.84 1.10
CA PHE A 36 0.54 -8.20 0.99
C PHE A 36 0.24 -9.49 1.72
N GLU A 37 -0.87 -9.54 2.45
CA GLU A 37 -1.29 -10.77 3.14
C GLU A 37 -1.64 -11.84 2.10
N GLY A 38 -0.78 -12.86 1.96
CA GLY A 38 -0.87 -13.90 0.92
C GLY A 38 0.09 -13.74 -0.26
N LYS A 39 0.97 -12.74 -0.26
CA LYS A 39 2.08 -12.59 -1.21
C LYS A 39 3.37 -12.16 -0.51
N ASN A 40 4.49 -12.25 -1.24
CA ASN A 40 5.76 -11.69 -0.80
C ASN A 40 5.77 -10.15 -0.85
N GLU A 41 6.84 -9.56 -0.32
CA GLU A 41 7.12 -8.12 -0.39
C GLU A 41 7.12 -7.63 -1.84
N LEU A 42 6.33 -6.60 -2.12
CA LEU A 42 6.21 -5.96 -3.42
C LEU A 42 6.63 -4.50 -3.34
N SER A 43 7.42 -4.08 -4.33
CA SER A 43 7.80 -2.69 -4.51
C SER A 43 6.88 -2.05 -5.54
N ILE A 44 6.07 -1.08 -5.13
CA ILE A 44 5.13 -0.37 -6.01
C ILE A 44 5.66 1.02 -6.31
N ALA A 45 6.17 1.20 -7.52
CA ALA A 45 6.50 2.52 -8.06
C ALA A 45 5.21 3.33 -8.29
N LYS A 46 5.19 4.60 -7.90
CA LYS A 46 3.98 5.45 -7.91
C LYS A 46 2.84 4.81 -7.12
N GLY A 47 3.15 4.21 -5.97
CA GLY A 47 2.14 3.57 -5.13
C GLY A 47 0.98 4.50 -4.77
N ALA A 48 1.20 5.81 -4.67
CA ALA A 48 0.12 6.78 -4.48
C ALA A 48 -0.94 6.86 -5.59
N LYS A 49 -0.65 6.37 -6.79
CA LYS A 49 -1.62 6.33 -7.90
C LYS A 49 -2.42 5.03 -7.93
N TYR A 50 -1.87 3.94 -7.40
CA TYR A 50 -2.42 2.59 -7.56
C TYR A 50 -2.79 1.90 -6.24
N LEU A 51 -2.23 2.37 -5.13
CA LEU A 51 -2.54 1.94 -3.78
C LEU A 51 -3.54 2.91 -3.16
N LEU A 52 -4.54 2.34 -2.53
CA LEU A 52 -5.49 3.04 -1.68
C LEU A 52 -5.14 2.73 -0.24
N LYS A 53 -5.07 3.76 0.59
CA LYS A 53 -4.91 3.59 2.03
C LYS A 53 -6.21 3.04 2.61
N VAL A 54 -6.12 1.99 3.41
CA VAL A 54 -7.28 1.37 4.06
C VAL A 54 -7.08 1.38 5.57
N ASN A 55 -8.15 1.64 6.32
CA ASN A 55 -8.12 1.46 7.77
C ASN A 55 -8.20 -0.04 8.13
N GLY A 56 -7.95 -0.38 9.40
CA GLY A 56 -8.02 -1.76 9.92
C GLY A 56 -9.35 -2.48 9.68
N ASN A 57 -10.41 -1.77 9.30
CA ASN A 57 -11.69 -2.31 8.86
C ASN A 57 -11.81 -2.51 7.32
N GLY A 58 -10.72 -2.39 6.56
CA GLY A 58 -10.69 -2.50 5.10
C GLY A 58 -11.35 -1.35 4.34
N LYS A 59 -11.80 -0.31 5.04
CA LYS A 59 -12.45 0.87 4.44
C LYS A 59 -11.39 1.89 4.01
N GLY A 60 -11.44 2.30 2.74
CA GLY A 60 -10.53 3.32 2.20
C GLY A 60 -10.69 4.65 2.94
N ILE A 61 -9.59 5.19 3.45
CA ILE A 61 -9.55 6.53 4.06
C ILE A 61 -9.03 7.52 3.02
N LYS A 62 -9.77 8.61 2.87
CA LYS A 62 -9.58 9.65 1.86
C LYS A 62 -8.56 10.68 2.35
#